data_AF-A0A941DDR8-F1
#
_entry.id   AF-A0A941DDR8-F1
#
_cell.length_a   1.000
_cell.length_b   1.000
_cell.length_c   1.000
_cell.angle_alpha   90.00
_cell.angle_beta   90.00
_cell.angle_gamma   90.00
#
_symmetry.space_group_name_H-M   'P 1'
#
loop_
_entity.id
_entity.type
_entity.pdbx_description
1 polymer ?
#
loop_
_entity_poly.entity_id
_entity_poly.type
_entity_poly.pdbx_seq_one_letter_code
_entity_poly.pdbx_strand_id
1 'polypeptide(L)'
;MKSRDRPTSVPANPEAWSEKSKQSVAYEFRREYTDKPYKCWHCKAECVFTAQDQQYTYEVKKASIDQQRLLCAACWAESHRIRNMLLECEKKWAEGKAKLQTDKPFLTHWSELLVALEAYVPHKPDKAKKNMLAKLLANA
;
A
#
# COMPACT_ATOMS: atom_id res chain seq x y z
N MET A 1 -15.10 24.05 4.64
CA MET A 1 -14.88 23.68 3.22
C MET A 1 -16.16 23.06 2.69
N LYS A 2 -16.75 23.65 1.66
CA LYS A 2 -18.07 23.29 1.11
C LYS A 2 -18.05 21.85 0.58
N SER A 3 -18.98 21.01 1.04
CA SER A 3 -19.26 19.71 0.45
C SER A 3 -19.67 19.94 -1.00
N ARG A 4 -18.79 19.60 -1.94
CA ARG A 4 -19.15 19.56 -3.36
C ARG A 4 -20.06 18.34 -3.55
N ASP A 5 -21.20 18.56 -4.20
CA ASP A 5 -22.20 17.56 -4.60
C ASP A 5 -21.58 16.47 -5.49
N ARG A 6 -20.86 15.57 -4.85
CA ARG A 6 -20.25 14.41 -5.47
C ARG A 6 -21.29 13.29 -5.40
N PRO A 7 -21.62 12.62 -6.51
CA PRO A 7 -22.56 11.51 -6.45
C PRO A 7 -21.99 10.39 -5.58
N THR A 8 -22.83 9.89 -4.67
CA THR A 8 -22.53 8.80 -3.71
C THR A 8 -22.62 7.42 -4.35
N SER A 9 -23.18 7.34 -5.57
CA SER A 9 -23.15 6.16 -6.45
C SER A 9 -22.67 6.55 -7.85
N VAL A 10 -21.94 5.67 -8.52
CA VAL A 10 -21.62 5.80 -9.96
C VAL A 10 -21.81 4.45 -10.66
N PRO A 11 -22.24 4.42 -11.92
CA PRO A 11 -22.39 3.17 -12.67
C PRO A 11 -21.03 2.47 -12.82
N ALA A 12 -21.05 1.15 -12.68
CA ALA A 12 -19.89 0.30 -12.94
C ALA A 12 -19.91 -0.16 -14.40
N ASN A 13 -18.74 -0.21 -15.02
CA ASN A 13 -18.51 -0.83 -16.32
C ASN A 13 -17.65 -2.10 -16.16
N PRO A 14 -18.27 -3.28 -15.94
CA PRO A 14 -17.54 -4.53 -15.76
C PRO A 14 -16.65 -4.93 -16.94
N GLU A 15 -16.98 -4.50 -18.17
CA GLU A 15 -16.13 -4.73 -19.35
C GLU A 15 -14.77 -4.05 -19.24
N ALA A 16 -14.70 -2.95 -18.49
CA ALA A 16 -13.47 -2.24 -18.22
C ALA A 16 -12.66 -2.86 -17.06
N TRP A 17 -13.07 -3.97 -16.46
CA TRP A 17 -12.27 -4.58 -15.39
C TRP A 17 -11.07 -5.38 -15.92
N SER A 18 -10.16 -5.77 -15.02
CA SER A 18 -9.13 -6.76 -15.36
C SER A 18 -9.77 -8.10 -15.74
N GLU A 19 -9.12 -8.86 -16.62
CA GLU A 19 -9.59 -10.19 -17.06
C GLU A 19 -9.88 -11.13 -15.89
N LYS A 20 -9.02 -11.11 -14.86
CA LYS A 20 -9.26 -11.89 -13.63
C LYS A 20 -10.54 -11.47 -12.90
N SER A 21 -10.85 -10.18 -12.88
CA SER A 21 -12.05 -9.68 -12.21
C SER A 21 -13.32 -9.95 -13.02
N LYS A 22 -13.22 -10.08 -14.35
CA LYS A 22 -14.35 -10.51 -15.20
C LYS A 22 -14.80 -11.94 -14.94
N GLN A 23 -13.90 -12.78 -14.43
CA GLN A 23 -14.21 -14.16 -14.03
C GLN A 23 -14.84 -14.26 -12.62
N SER A 24 -15.06 -13.14 -11.94
CA SER A 24 -15.67 -13.13 -10.60
C SER A 24 -17.19 -13.04 -10.69
N VAL A 25 -17.88 -13.53 -9.65
CA VAL A 25 -19.33 -13.33 -9.46
C VAL A 25 -19.71 -11.85 -9.56
N ALA A 26 -18.85 -10.94 -9.11
CA ALA A 26 -19.12 -9.51 -9.19
C ALA A 26 -19.32 -9.00 -10.63
N TYR A 27 -18.75 -9.66 -11.64
CA TYR A 27 -18.92 -9.28 -13.05
C TYR A 27 -20.38 -9.44 -13.50
N GLU A 28 -21.06 -10.48 -13.02
CA GLU A 28 -22.47 -10.74 -13.32
C GLU A 28 -23.42 -9.80 -12.58
N PHE A 29 -23.07 -9.36 -11.36
CA PHE A 29 -24.05 -8.69 -10.47
C PHE A 29 -23.75 -7.23 -10.14
N ARG A 30 -22.50 -6.78 -10.17
CA ARG A 30 -22.17 -5.39 -9.82
C ARG A 30 -22.46 -4.49 -11.01
N ARG A 31 -23.38 -3.55 -10.81
CA ARG A 31 -23.80 -2.57 -11.82
C ARG A 31 -23.54 -1.12 -11.39
N GLU A 32 -23.26 -0.90 -10.12
CA GLU A 32 -22.88 0.40 -9.58
C GLU A 32 -21.82 0.25 -8.47
N TYR A 33 -21.08 1.32 -8.23
CA TYR A 33 -20.26 1.52 -7.05
C TYR A 33 -20.94 2.51 -6.14
N THR A 34 -20.92 2.25 -4.84
CA THR A 34 -21.47 3.13 -3.81
C THR A 34 -20.37 3.50 -2.82
N ASP A 35 -20.45 4.67 -2.20
CA ASP A 35 -19.50 5.10 -1.17
C ASP A 35 -19.38 4.06 -0.05
N LYS A 36 -18.14 3.61 0.20
CA LYS A 36 -17.84 2.61 1.23
C LYS A 36 -17.06 3.25 2.38
N PRO A 37 -17.69 3.50 3.54
CA PRO A 37 -16.96 3.96 4.71
C PRO A 37 -15.98 2.88 5.19
N TYR A 38 -14.81 3.29 5.64
CA TYR A 38 -13.81 2.42 6.25
C TYR A 38 -13.00 3.19 7.30
N LYS A 39 -12.37 2.45 8.22
CA LYS A 39 -11.42 3.04 9.18
C LYS A 39 -10.00 2.71 8.74
N CYS A 40 -9.14 3.72 8.73
CA CYS A 40 -7.74 3.49 8.41
C CYS A 40 -7.13 2.49 9.40
N TRP A 41 -6.49 1.45 8.89
CA TRP A 41 -5.82 0.43 9.70
C TRP A 41 -4.78 1.04 10.66
N HIS A 42 -4.01 2.02 10.20
CA HIS A 42 -2.94 2.64 10.95
C HIS A 42 -3.46 3.70 11.94
N CYS A 43 -3.98 4.83 11.44
CA CYS A 43 -4.36 5.96 12.29
C CYS A 43 -5.80 5.92 12.82
N LYS A 44 -6.59 4.91 12.44
CA LYS A 44 -8.01 4.72 12.81
C LYS A 44 -8.97 5.82 12.34
N ALA A 45 -8.49 6.81 11.58
CA ALA A 45 -9.33 7.85 11.00
C ALA A 45 -10.45 7.27 10.13
N GLU A 46 -11.63 7.88 10.22
CA GLU A 46 -12.76 7.54 9.36
C GLU A 46 -12.54 8.09 7.96
N CYS A 47 -12.76 7.24 6.97
CA CYS A 47 -12.49 7.51 5.57
C CYS A 47 -13.60 6.92 4.72
N VAL A 48 -13.69 7.37 3.46
CA VAL A 48 -14.63 6.82 2.49
C VAL A 48 -13.86 6.36 1.26
N PHE A 49 -14.01 5.09 0.89
CA PHE A 49 -13.61 4.61 -0.42
C PHE A 49 -14.73 4.95 -1.38
N THR A 50 -14.54 6.10 -1.99
CA THR A 50 -15.61 6.77 -2.70
C THR A 50 -16.00 6.02 -3.99
N ALA A 51 -17.24 6.12 -4.45
CA ALA A 51 -17.73 5.47 -5.67
C ALA A 51 -16.85 5.77 -6.91
N GLN A 52 -16.42 7.02 -7.09
CA GLN A 52 -15.53 7.45 -8.18
C GLN A 52 -14.12 6.89 -7.98
N ASP A 53 -13.63 6.84 -6.73
CA ASP A 53 -12.36 6.18 -6.44
C ASP A 53 -12.41 4.69 -6.79
N GLN A 54 -13.54 4.02 -6.52
CA GLN A 54 -13.76 2.62 -6.87
C GLN A 54 -13.73 2.44 -8.38
N GLN A 55 -14.51 3.25 -9.11
CA GLN A 55 -14.50 3.25 -10.58
C GLN A 55 -13.09 3.39 -11.14
N TYR A 56 -12.36 4.42 -10.72
CA TYR A 56 -10.97 4.63 -11.15
C TYR A 56 -10.05 3.45 -10.76
N THR A 57 -10.22 2.88 -9.56
CA THR A 57 -9.39 1.77 -9.06
C THR A 57 -9.60 0.48 -9.88
N TYR A 58 -10.84 0.15 -10.20
CA TYR A 58 -11.17 -1.12 -10.85
C TYR A 58 -11.15 -1.02 -12.38
N GLU A 59 -11.59 0.10 -12.95
CA GLU A 59 -11.73 0.26 -14.40
C GLU A 59 -10.48 0.88 -15.06
N VAL A 60 -9.78 1.78 -14.36
CA VAL A 60 -8.58 2.43 -14.91
C VAL A 60 -7.32 1.73 -14.42
N LYS A 61 -7.15 1.59 -13.10
CA LYS A 61 -5.99 0.89 -12.52
C LYS A 61 -6.05 -0.64 -12.65
N LYS A 62 -7.19 -1.19 -13.10
CA LYS A 62 -7.43 -2.63 -13.29
C LYS A 62 -7.14 -3.47 -12.04
N ALA A 63 -7.23 -2.87 -10.85
CA ALA A 63 -7.06 -3.59 -9.60
C ALA A 63 -8.13 -4.68 -9.47
N SER A 64 -7.85 -5.70 -8.64
CA SER A 64 -8.85 -6.74 -8.34
C SER A 64 -10.11 -6.10 -7.78
N ILE A 65 -11.28 -6.55 -8.27
CA ILE A 65 -12.60 -6.06 -7.83
C ILE A 65 -12.89 -6.31 -6.34
N ASP A 66 -12.16 -7.23 -5.72
CA ASP A 66 -12.24 -7.56 -4.29
C ASP A 66 -11.36 -6.65 -3.42
N GLN A 67 -10.43 -5.92 -4.04
CA GLN A 67 -9.51 -5.03 -3.31
C GLN A 67 -10.28 -3.94 -2.55
N GLN A 68 -10.01 -3.82 -1.26
CA GLN A 68 -10.51 -2.75 -0.39
C GLN A 68 -9.39 -1.78 -0.01
N ARG A 69 -9.76 -0.53 0.35
CA ARG A 69 -8.82 0.41 0.97
C ARG A 69 -8.66 0.08 2.45
N LEU A 70 -7.41 -0.07 2.87
CA LEU A 70 -7.05 -0.28 4.28
C LEU A 70 -6.47 0.97 4.94
N LEU A 71 -5.85 1.86 4.16
CA LEU A 71 -5.21 3.07 4.67
C LEU A 71 -5.94 4.31 4.17
N CYS A 72 -5.96 5.37 4.97
CA CYS A 72 -6.35 6.70 4.48
C CYS A 72 -5.30 7.20 3.48
N ALA A 73 -5.62 8.25 2.73
CA ALA A 73 -4.71 8.82 1.73
C ALA A 73 -3.34 9.21 2.34
N ALA A 74 -3.34 9.82 3.53
CA ALA A 74 -2.11 10.22 4.22
C ALA A 74 -1.25 9.01 4.62
N CYS A 75 -1.82 8.01 5.29
CA CYS A 75 -1.10 6.79 5.68
C CYS A 75 -0.65 5.98 4.46
N TRP A 76 -1.44 5.97 3.38
CA TRP A 76 -1.05 5.34 2.13
C TRP A 76 0.18 6.03 1.52
N ALA A 77 0.14 7.36 1.41
CA ALA A 77 1.26 8.16 0.88
C ALA A 77 2.53 7.96 1.71
N GLU A 78 2.42 7.96 3.03
CA GLU A 78 3.56 7.72 3.92
C GLU A 78 4.12 6.31 3.77
N SER A 79 3.26 5.30 3.67
CA SER A 79 3.71 3.92 3.41
C SER A 79 4.44 3.80 2.07
N HIS A 80 4.03 4.56 1.05
CA HIS A 80 4.70 4.61 -0.23
C HIS A 80 6.06 5.32 -0.14
N ARG A 81 6.16 6.42 0.61
CA ARG A 81 7.41 7.11 0.88
C ARG A 81 8.43 6.17 1.53
N ILE A 82 8.02 5.43 2.57
CA ILE A 82 8.88 4.45 3.25
C ILE A 82 9.34 3.34 2.30
N ARG A 83 8.43 2.80 1.46
CA ARG A 83 8.82 1.80 0.44
C ARG A 83 9.85 2.33 -0.55
N ASN A 84 9.74 3.58 -1.00
CA ASN A 84 10.72 4.17 -1.90
C ASN A 84 12.10 4.30 -1.21
N MET A 85 12.14 4.73 0.04
CA MET A 85 13.39 4.78 0.82
C MET A 85 14.01 3.39 0.98
N LEU A 86 13.18 2.35 1.21
CA LEU A 86 13.66 0.97 1.28
C LEU A 86 14.26 0.50 -0.06
N LEU A 87 13.65 0.85 -1.20
CA LEU A 87 14.21 0.55 -2.52
C LEU A 87 15.56 1.24 -2.74
N GLU A 88 15.72 2.47 -2.24
CA GLU A 88 17.01 3.19 -2.30
C GLU A 88 18.08 2.49 -1.43
N CYS A 89 17.72 2.04 -0.22
CA CYS A 89 18.61 1.23 0.62
C CYS A 89 19.02 -0.07 -0.08
N GLU A 90 18.07 -0.77 -0.69
CA GLU A 90 18.32 -2.00 -1.45
C GLU A 90 19.27 -1.76 -2.64
N LYS A 91 19.07 -0.66 -3.37
CA LYS A 91 19.95 -0.26 -4.47
C LYS A 91 21.37 0.02 -3.98
N LYS A 92 21.53 0.85 -2.95
CA LYS A 92 22.85 1.14 -2.35
C LYS A 92 23.54 -0.13 -1.85
N TRP A 93 22.78 -1.03 -1.22
CA TRP A 93 23.29 -2.32 -0.77
C TRP A 93 23.80 -3.18 -1.91
N ALA A 94 23.06 -3.27 -3.01
CA ALA A 94 23.48 -4.00 -4.19
C ALA A 94 24.77 -3.43 -4.82
N GLU A 95 24.93 -2.11 -4.80
CA GLU A 95 26.10 -1.41 -5.35
C GLU A 95 27.34 -1.49 -4.43
N GLY A 96 27.16 -1.59 -3.11
CA GLY A 96 28.22 -1.32 -2.13
C GLY A 96 28.26 -2.22 -0.91
N LYS A 97 27.74 -3.45 -0.98
CA LYS A 97 27.57 -4.37 0.16
C LYS A 97 28.79 -4.47 1.09
N ALA A 98 29.99 -4.68 0.55
CA ALA A 98 31.19 -4.93 1.36
C ALA A 98 31.56 -3.75 2.28
N LYS A 99 31.26 -2.52 1.86
CA LYS A 99 31.46 -1.30 2.65
C LYS A 99 30.28 -1.06 3.60
N LEU A 100 29.05 -1.29 3.12
CA LEU A 100 27.84 -0.98 3.89
C LEU A 100 27.54 -1.98 5.00
N GLN A 101 28.09 -3.20 4.94
CA GLN A 101 27.89 -4.22 5.98
C GLN A 101 28.49 -3.87 7.34
N THR A 102 29.41 -2.89 7.41
CA THR A 102 29.98 -2.36 8.66
C THR A 102 29.55 -0.93 8.95
N ASP A 103 28.74 -0.32 8.07
CA ASP A 103 28.21 1.04 8.22
C ASP A 103 26.99 1.01 9.16
N LYS A 104 27.23 1.18 10.46
CA LYS A 104 26.17 1.19 11.49
C LYS A 104 25.05 2.19 11.20
N PRO A 105 25.32 3.48 10.86
CA PRO A 105 24.27 4.42 10.50
C PRO A 105 23.38 3.91 9.37
N PHE A 106 23.97 3.40 8.28
CA PHE A 106 23.20 2.88 7.16
C PHE A 106 22.32 1.67 7.56
N LEU A 107 22.90 0.69 8.26
CA LEU A 107 22.18 -0.51 8.68
C LEU A 107 21.05 -0.20 9.67
N THR A 108 21.28 0.74 10.58
CA THR A 108 20.27 1.18 11.55
C THR A 108 19.11 1.86 10.83
N HIS A 109 19.40 2.82 9.96
CA HIS A 109 18.39 3.52 9.17
C HIS A 109 17.53 2.54 8.35
N TRP A 110 18.17 1.57 7.69
CA TRP A 110 17.44 0.56 6.92
C TRP A 110 16.54 -0.31 7.81
N SER A 111 17.03 -0.71 8.98
CA SER A 111 16.25 -1.47 9.96
C SER A 111 15.03 -0.69 10.46
N GLU A 112 15.22 0.59 10.79
CA GLU A 112 14.14 1.49 11.24
C GLU A 112 13.05 1.65 10.18
N LEU A 113 13.41 1.77 8.89
CA LEU A 113 12.45 1.83 7.79
C LEU A 113 11.62 0.55 7.67
N LEU A 114 12.24 -0.62 7.84
CA LEU A 114 11.52 -1.89 7.81
C LEU A 114 10.52 -1.98 8.97
N VAL A 115 10.91 -1.56 10.17
CA VAL A 115 10.02 -1.51 11.34
C VAL A 115 8.90 -0.49 11.13
N ALA A 116 9.21 0.70 10.62
CA ALA A 116 8.23 1.75 10.36
C ALA A 116 7.16 1.28 9.35
N LEU A 117 7.57 0.54 8.30
CA LEU A 117 6.63 0.04 7.31
C LEU A 117 5.61 -0.95 7.90
N GLU A 118 6.00 -1.77 8.89
CA GLU A 118 5.12 -2.77 9.53
C GLU A 118 3.86 -2.15 10.12
N ALA A 119 3.93 -0.89 10.59
CA ALA A 119 2.76 -0.17 11.08
C ALA A 119 1.69 0.10 10.01
N TYR A 120 2.05 0.01 8.72
CA TYR A 120 1.18 0.24 7.57
C TYR A 120 0.81 -1.05 6.81
N VAL A 121 1.47 -2.18 7.08
CA VAL A 121 1.22 -3.47 6.39
C VAL A 121 0.87 -4.59 7.37
N PRO A 122 -0.41 -4.95 7.54
CA PRO A 122 -0.83 -5.90 8.58
C PRO A 122 -0.28 -7.34 8.44
N HIS A 123 0.08 -7.78 7.23
CA HIS A 123 0.32 -9.21 6.96
C HIS A 123 1.61 -9.52 6.18
N LYS A 124 2.56 -8.59 6.04
CA LYS A 124 3.78 -8.81 5.22
C LYS A 124 5.06 -8.13 5.77
N PRO A 125 5.54 -8.49 6.97
CA PRO A 125 6.86 -8.06 7.43
C PRO A 125 7.98 -8.76 6.66
N ASP A 126 9.04 -8.04 6.28
CA ASP A 126 10.25 -8.61 5.66
C ASP A 126 11.18 -9.17 6.74
N LYS A 127 10.82 -10.35 7.27
CA LYS A 127 11.57 -11.01 8.35
C LYS A 127 13.01 -11.33 7.95
N ALA A 128 13.24 -11.68 6.69
CA ALA A 128 14.56 -12.06 6.20
C ALA A 128 15.54 -10.87 6.28
N LYS A 129 15.16 -9.71 5.75
CA LYS A 129 16.01 -8.51 5.82
C LYS A 129 16.20 -8.02 7.24
N LYS A 130 15.16 -8.02 8.08
CA LYS A 130 15.30 -7.64 9.50
C LYS A 130 16.30 -8.54 10.23
N ASN A 131 16.23 -9.85 10.03
CA ASN A 131 17.17 -10.80 10.65
C ASN A 131 18.61 -10.61 10.14
N MET A 132 18.79 -10.35 8.84
CA MET A 132 20.10 -10.03 8.27
C MET A 132 20.69 -8.76 8.90
N LEU A 133 19.92 -7.68 8.94
CA LEU A 133 20.36 -6.41 9.51
C LEU A 133 20.67 -6.53 11.00
N ALA A 134 19.85 -7.25 11.76
CA ALA A 134 20.10 -7.49 13.18
C ALA A 134 21.44 -8.20 13.43
N LYS A 135 21.79 -9.21 12.60
CA LYS A 135 23.08 -9.90 12.70
C LYS A 135 24.25 -8.98 12.35
N LEU A 136 24.11 -8.15 11.30
CA LEU A 136 25.16 -7.22 10.90
C LEU A 136 25.38 -6.13 11.96
N LEU A 137 24.31 -5.59 12.54
CA LEU A 137 24.39 -4.60 13.61
C LEU A 137 25.01 -5.14 14.90
N ALA A 138 24.84 -6.43 15.20
CA ALA A 138 25.48 -7.09 16.33
C ALA A 138 26.99 -7.29 16.13
N ASN A 139 27.46 -7.33 14.87
CA ASN A 139 28.85 -7.62 14.50
C ASN A 139 29.62 -6.39 13.98
N ALA A 140 28.94 -5.26 13.76
CA ALA A 140 29.54 -3.99 13.37
C ALA A 140 30.12 -3.28 14.60
#